data_AF-A0A3C1X2V3-F1
#
_entry.id   AF-A0A3C1X2V3-F1
#
_cell.length_a   1.000
_cell.length_b   1.000
_cell.length_c   1.000
_cell.angle_alpha   90.00
_cell.angle_beta   90.00
_cell.angle_gamma   90.00
#
_symmetry.space_group_name_H-M   'P 1'
#
loop_
_entity.id
_entity.type
_entity.pdbx_description
1 polymer ?
#
loop_
_entity_poly.entity_id
_entity_poly.type
_entity_poly.pdbx_seq_one_letter_code
_entity_poly.pdbx_strand_id
1 'polypeptide(L)'
;VHRPLTASLLWLEPDNGPLSESRVILSLDHCILETSLQQALAADVADAVGIDPACVLVTLTHTHGSGWMALSRSEFPGGHLIAPYLQEVREKVRQLAVETAACRQPAAAVIGTGHCSLARHRNFVDPDRGHAVCGLNPAGFS
;
A
#
# COMPACT_ATOMS: atom_id res chain seq x y z
N VAL A 1 -20.32 4.45 -4.36
CA VAL A 1 -19.11 4.31 -3.50
C VAL A 1 -19.58 4.09 -2.07
N HIS A 2 -19.17 3.01 -1.39
CA HIS A 2 -19.58 2.74 0.00
C HIS A 2 -18.77 3.58 1.01
N ARG A 3 -17.43 3.60 0.86
CA ARG A 3 -16.50 4.48 1.57
C ARG A 3 -15.36 4.92 0.63
N PRO A 4 -14.72 6.08 0.86
CA PRO A 4 -13.56 6.49 0.09
C PRO A 4 -12.37 5.53 0.26
N LEU A 5 -11.55 5.41 -0.78
CA LEU A 5 -10.21 4.81 -0.69
C LEU A 5 -9.24 5.89 -0.23
N THR A 6 -8.29 5.54 0.64
CA THR A 6 -7.34 6.48 1.23
C THR A 6 -5.90 6.15 0.89
N ALA A 7 -5.05 7.17 1.03
CA ALA A 7 -3.61 7.08 1.02
C ALA A 7 -3.10 7.64 2.35
N SER A 8 -2.12 6.97 2.95
CA SER A 8 -1.44 7.44 4.16
C SER A 8 0.06 7.38 3.95
N LEU A 9 0.77 8.41 4.40
CA LEU A 9 2.21 8.52 4.26
C LEU A 9 2.85 8.71 5.63
N LEU A 10 3.81 7.86 5.97
CA LEU A 10 4.64 7.97 7.14
C LEU A 10 6.05 8.38 6.71
N TRP A 11 6.55 9.48 7.24
CA TRP A 11 7.93 9.91 7.07
C TRP A 11 8.69 9.71 8.37
N LEU A 12 9.82 9.01 8.30
CA LEU A 12 10.77 8.85 9.38
C LEU A 12 12.13 9.34 8.94
N GLU A 13 12.76 10.18 9.74
CA GLU A 13 14.13 10.65 9.49
C GLU A 13 14.89 10.74 10.82
N PRO A 14 16.22 10.54 10.81
CA PRO A 14 17.03 10.80 12.00
C PRO A 14 16.96 12.28 12.38
N ASP A 15 16.81 12.57 13.68
CA ASP A 15 16.78 13.94 14.22
C ASP A 15 18.07 14.73 13.87
N ASN A 16 19.20 14.03 13.83
CA ASN A 16 20.49 14.56 13.38
C ASN A 16 21.09 13.61 12.34
N GLY A 17 20.74 13.80 11.06
CA GLY A 17 21.29 13.02 9.96
C GLY A 17 20.93 13.62 8.60
N PRO A 18 21.56 13.15 7.51
CA PRO A 18 21.26 13.63 6.18
C PRO A 18 19.86 13.18 5.74
N LEU A 19 19.19 13.99 4.91
CA LEU A 19 17.90 13.66 4.29
C LEU A 19 17.89 12.31 3.55
N SER A 20 19.05 11.85 3.07
CA SER A 20 19.22 10.53 2.41
C SER A 20 18.95 9.34 3.33
N GLU A 21 18.95 9.53 4.65
CA GLU A 21 18.59 8.51 5.63
C GLU A 21 17.09 8.49 5.94
N SER A 22 16.31 9.40 5.35
CA SER A 22 14.85 9.38 5.46
C SER A 22 14.27 8.09 4.91
N ARG A 23 13.20 7.61 5.51
CA ARG A 23 12.40 6.48 5.03
C ARG A 23 10.95 6.90 4.97
N VAL A 24 10.32 6.63 3.84
CA VAL A 24 8.93 6.96 3.59
C VAL A 24 8.15 5.68 3.32
N ILE A 25 7.01 5.53 3.99
CA ILE A 25 6.08 4.43 3.73
C ILE A 25 4.78 5.04 3.23
N LEU A 26 4.43 4.73 1.98
CA LEU A 26 3.13 5.03 1.39
C LEU A 26 2.25 3.80 1.50
N SER A 27 1.09 3.91 2.14
CA SER A 27 0.07 2.87 2.19
C SER A 27 -1.17 3.31 1.41
N LEU A 28 -1.66 2.44 0.52
CA LEU A 28 -2.80 2.71 -0.36
C LEU A 28 -3.89 1.66 -0.20
N ASP A 29 -5.14 2.11 -0.22
CA ASP A 29 -6.31 1.24 -0.28
C ASP A 29 -6.53 0.65 -1.67
N HIS A 30 -5.74 -0.36 -2.03
CA HIS A 30 -5.90 -1.16 -3.25
C HIS A 30 -5.67 -2.66 -2.97
N CYS A 31 -6.24 -3.52 -3.81
CA CYS A 31 -5.94 -4.95 -3.80
C CYS A 31 -4.53 -5.23 -4.34
N ILE A 32 -4.32 -4.88 -5.61
CA ILE A 32 -3.10 -5.13 -6.38
C ILE A 32 -2.87 -3.94 -7.31
N LEU A 33 -1.60 -3.63 -7.58
CA LEU A 33 -1.17 -2.64 -8.57
C LEU A 33 0.01 -3.21 -9.36
N GLU A 34 0.11 -2.83 -10.62
CA GLU A 34 1.25 -3.19 -11.48
C GLU A 34 2.55 -2.64 -10.88
N THR A 35 3.64 -3.39 -10.99
CA THR A 35 4.95 -3.00 -10.44
C THR A 35 5.42 -1.65 -10.97
N SER A 36 5.19 -1.37 -12.26
CA SER A 36 5.52 -0.08 -12.90
C SER A 36 4.82 1.10 -12.24
N LEU A 37 3.54 0.94 -11.89
CA LEU A 37 2.78 1.97 -11.19
C LEU A 37 3.29 2.17 -9.76
N GLN A 38 3.61 1.09 -9.04
CA GLN A 38 4.19 1.20 -7.70
C GLN A 38 5.55 1.94 -7.73
N GLN A 39 6.38 1.65 -8.74
CA GLN A 39 7.64 2.36 -8.97
C GLN A 39 7.42 3.84 -9.33
N ALA A 40 6.42 4.13 -10.18
CA ALA A 40 6.06 5.50 -10.53
C ALA A 40 5.56 6.30 -9.31
N LEU A 41 4.77 5.68 -8.44
CA LEU A 41 4.32 6.30 -7.20
C LEU A 41 5.48 6.57 -6.23
N ALA A 42 6.42 5.63 -6.11
CA ALA A 42 7.63 5.85 -5.31
C ALA A 42 8.47 7.01 -5.86
N ALA A 43 8.66 7.06 -7.19
CA ALA A 43 9.33 8.18 -7.86
C ALA A 43 8.60 9.51 -7.67
N ASP A 44 7.26 9.52 -7.78
CA ASP A 44 6.47 10.73 -7.58
C ASP A 44 6.62 11.32 -6.17
N VAL A 45 6.59 10.46 -5.14
CA VAL A 45 6.85 10.86 -3.75
C VAL A 45 8.25 11.43 -3.63
N ALA A 46 9.24 10.70 -4.15
CA ALA A 46 10.65 11.05 -4.04
C ALA A 46 10.99 12.38 -4.73
N ASP A 47 10.50 12.57 -5.95
CA ASP A 47 10.67 13.79 -6.74
C ASP A 47 10.00 14.99 -6.08
N ALA A 48 8.82 14.80 -5.47
CA ALA A 48 8.07 15.89 -4.84
C ALA A 48 8.78 16.48 -3.61
N VAL A 49 9.69 15.72 -2.99
CA VAL A 49 10.35 16.07 -1.71
C VAL A 49 11.87 16.03 -1.77
N GLY A 50 12.46 15.65 -2.90
CA GLY A 50 13.91 15.66 -3.14
C GLY A 50 14.69 14.54 -2.43
N ILE A 51 14.15 13.32 -2.39
CA ILE A 51 14.85 12.13 -1.83
C ILE A 51 15.08 11.07 -2.92
N ASP A 52 15.84 10.02 -2.60
CA ASP A 52 16.02 8.86 -3.49
C ASP A 52 14.73 8.00 -3.49
N PRO A 53 14.19 7.58 -4.65
CA PRO A 53 13.04 6.68 -4.71
C PRO A 53 13.23 5.34 -3.98
N ALA A 54 14.47 4.88 -3.81
CA ALA A 54 14.78 3.69 -3.00
C ALA A 54 14.47 3.88 -1.50
N CYS A 55 14.28 5.12 -1.05
CA CYS A 55 13.84 5.44 0.31
C CYS A 55 12.32 5.37 0.50
N VAL A 56 11.55 5.14 -0.57
CA VAL A 56 10.09 5.10 -0.55
C VAL A 56 9.59 3.66 -0.71
N LEU A 57 8.91 3.15 0.31
CA LEU A 57 8.21 1.87 0.26
C LEU A 57 6.72 2.10 -0.03
N VAL A 58 6.22 1.51 -1.12
CA VAL A 58 4.79 1.50 -1.44
C VAL A 58 4.18 0.18 -0.96
N THR A 59 3.08 0.26 -0.21
CA THR A 59 2.35 -0.88 0.35
C THR A 59 0.86 -0.76 0.06
N LEU A 60 0.17 -1.89 -0.05
CA LEU A 60 -1.26 -1.95 -0.33
C LEU A 60 -1.97 -2.66 0.82
N THR A 61 -3.16 -2.18 1.21
CA THR A 61 -3.98 -2.83 2.26
C THR A 61 -4.64 -4.13 1.80
N HIS A 62 -4.49 -4.48 0.53
CA HIS A 62 -5.06 -5.64 -0.12
C HIS A 62 -6.60 -5.70 -0.04
N THR A 63 -7.26 -4.53 -0.07
CA THR A 63 -8.72 -4.46 -0.04
C THR A 63 -9.34 -4.89 -1.37
N HIS A 64 -10.27 -5.85 -1.33
CA HIS A 64 -11.09 -6.22 -2.50
C HIS A 64 -12.25 -5.22 -2.75
N GLY A 65 -12.38 -4.18 -1.91
CA GLY A 65 -13.32 -3.09 -2.11
C GLY A 65 -12.85 -2.04 -3.12
N SER A 66 -11.59 -2.11 -3.57
CA SER A 66 -11.09 -1.31 -4.68
C SER A 66 -11.41 -1.97 -6.03
N GLY A 67 -11.37 -1.20 -7.11
CA GLY A 67 -11.31 -1.78 -8.45
C GLY A 67 -9.94 -2.42 -8.73
N TRP A 68 -9.88 -3.28 -9.75
CA TRP A 68 -8.61 -3.75 -10.31
C TRP A 68 -8.11 -2.74 -11.35
N MET A 69 -7.28 -1.79 -10.90
CA MET A 69 -6.82 -0.64 -11.67
C MET A 69 -5.62 -0.98 -12.57
N ALA A 70 -5.79 -1.96 -13.45
CA ALA A 70 -4.77 -2.34 -14.43
C ALA A 70 -5.05 -1.70 -15.80
N LEU A 71 -4.04 -1.06 -16.38
CA LEU A 71 -4.17 -0.38 -17.68
C LEU A 71 -4.47 -1.36 -18.82
N SER A 72 -4.03 -2.60 -18.68
CA SER A 72 -4.37 -3.74 -19.55
C SER A 72 -5.89 -4.01 -19.64
N ARG A 73 -6.71 -3.40 -18.78
CA ARG A 73 -8.17 -3.55 -18.79
C ARG A 73 -8.91 -2.39 -19.44
N SER A 74 -8.20 -1.48 -20.09
CA SER A 74 -8.77 -0.26 -20.70
C SER A 74 -9.86 -0.54 -21.75
N GLU A 75 -9.81 -1.70 -22.41
CA GLU A 75 -10.77 -2.13 -23.43
C GLU A 75 -12.10 -2.66 -22.88
N PHE A 76 -12.17 -3.03 -21.60
CA PHE A 76 -13.42 -3.49 -20.99
C PHE A 76 -14.36 -2.31 -20.69
N PRO A 77 -15.68 -2.55 -20.56
CA PRO A 77 -16.62 -1.51 -20.16
C PRO A 77 -16.16 -0.79 -18.88
N GLY A 78 -16.05 0.54 -18.95
CA GLY A 78 -15.52 1.39 -17.87
C GLY A 78 -14.00 1.47 -17.76
N GLY A 79 -13.25 0.67 -18.54
CA GLY A 79 -11.78 0.63 -18.53
C GLY A 79 -11.11 1.96 -18.91
N HIS A 80 -11.77 2.77 -19.74
CA HIS A 80 -11.32 4.12 -20.09
C HIS A 80 -11.19 5.07 -18.87
N LEU A 81 -11.80 4.74 -17.73
CA LEU A 81 -11.70 5.51 -16.48
C LEU A 81 -10.43 5.19 -15.68
N ILE A 82 -9.75 4.07 -15.96
CA ILE A 82 -8.61 3.59 -15.17
C ILE A 82 -7.42 4.55 -15.26
N ALA A 83 -7.03 4.93 -16.48
CA ALA A 83 -5.89 5.84 -16.68
C ALA A 83 -6.08 7.22 -15.99
N PRO A 84 -7.20 7.94 -16.19
CA PRO A 84 -7.43 9.21 -15.49
C PRO A 84 -7.53 9.05 -13.97
N TYR A 85 -8.13 7.96 -13.47
CA TYR A 85 -8.14 7.67 -12.03
C TYR A 85 -6.71 7.52 -11.48
N LEU A 86 -5.86 6.74 -12.14
CA LEU A 86 -4.48 6.54 -11.71
C LEU A 86 -3.66 7.84 -11.76
N GLN A 87 -3.92 8.70 -12.74
CA GLN A 87 -3.31 10.03 -12.79
C GLN A 87 -3.72 10.88 -11.57
N GLU A 88 -5.00 10.87 -11.19
CA GLU A 88 -5.49 11.57 -10.00
C GLU A 88 -4.86 11.01 -8.72
N VAL A 89 -4.71 9.68 -8.60
CA VAL A 89 -4.02 9.04 -7.46
C VAL A 89 -2.57 9.54 -7.38
N ARG A 90 -1.84 9.57 -8.49
CA ARG A 90 -0.46 10.05 -8.53
C ARG A 90 -0.35 11.50 -8.07
N GLU A 91 -1.22 12.38 -8.54
CA GLU A 91 -1.23 13.79 -8.13
C GLU A 91 -1.50 13.95 -6.63
N LYS A 92 -2.51 13.23 -6.10
CA LYS A 92 -2.81 13.24 -4.67
C LYS A 92 -1.66 12.72 -3.82
N VAL A 93 -0.93 11.71 -4.31
CA VAL A 93 0.25 11.17 -3.63
C VAL A 93 1.41 12.18 -3.60
N ARG A 94 1.64 12.91 -4.70
CA ARG A 94 2.64 14.00 -4.73
C ARG A 94 2.30 15.09 -3.72
N GLN A 95 1.04 15.53 -3.71
CA GLN A 95 0.55 16.51 -2.75
C GLN A 95 0.71 16.02 -1.29
N LEU A 96 0.29 14.78 -1.01
CA LEU A 96 0.42 14.18 0.32
C LEU A 96 1.88 14.10 0.78
N ALA A 97 2.82 13.82 -0.12
CA ALA A 97 4.25 13.80 0.19
C ALA A 97 4.76 15.19 0.63
N VAL A 98 4.40 16.25 -0.10
CA VAL A 98 4.76 17.63 0.25
C VAL A 98 4.16 18.04 1.60
N GLU A 99 2.88 17.76 1.81
CA GLU A 99 2.18 18.09 3.07
C GLU A 99 2.79 17.35 4.25
N THR A 100 3.09 16.06 4.09
CA THR A 100 3.70 15.26 5.16
C THR A 100 5.13 15.73 5.47
N ALA A 101 5.90 16.07 4.44
CA ALA A 101 7.24 16.62 4.59
C ALA A 101 7.24 17.95 5.35
N ALA A 102 6.25 18.82 5.11
CA ALA A 102 6.14 20.11 5.80
C ALA A 102 5.74 19.99 7.28
N CYS A 103 5.06 18.89 7.66
CA CYS A 103 4.53 18.68 9.02
C CYS A 103 5.41 17.77 9.89
N ARG A 104 6.68 17.54 9.51
CA ARG A 104 7.62 16.74 10.30
C ARG A 104 7.93 17.42 11.63
N GLN A 105 8.07 16.62 12.68
CA GLN A 105 8.38 17.09 14.03
C GLN A 105 9.22 16.04 14.77
N PRO A 106 10.04 16.47 15.75
CA PRO A 106 10.75 15.54 16.62
C PRO A 106 9.78 14.59 17.33
N ALA A 107 10.08 13.29 17.28
CA ALA A 107 9.27 12.25 17.90
C ALA A 107 10.13 11.06 18.33
N ALA A 108 9.65 10.30 19.31
CA ALA A 108 10.23 9.01 19.67
C ALA A 108 9.45 7.89 18.97
N ALA A 109 10.17 7.00 18.27
CA ALA A 109 9.59 5.76 17.75
C ALA A 109 9.53 4.71 18.87
N VAL A 110 8.34 4.26 19.21
CA VAL A 110 8.12 3.15 20.18
C VAL A 110 7.62 1.94 19.40
N ILE A 111 8.32 0.82 19.53
CA ILE A 111 7.97 -0.43 18.85
C ILE A 111 7.51 -1.44 19.89
N GLY A 112 6.36 -2.05 19.64
CA GLY A 112 5.80 -3.12 20.46
C GLY A 112 5.24 -4.23 19.59
N THR A 113 5.10 -5.42 20.18
CA THR A 113 4.49 -6.58 19.54
C THR A 113 3.29 -7.04 20.35
N GLY A 114 2.33 -7.65 19.66
CA GLY A 114 1.10 -8.17 20.27
C GLY A 114 0.55 -9.35 19.46
N HIS A 115 -0.53 -9.95 19.95
CA HIS A 115 -1.17 -11.08 19.29
C HIS A 115 -2.62 -10.75 18.91
N CYS A 116 -3.02 -11.09 17.69
CA CYS A 116 -4.38 -10.92 17.18
C CYS A 116 -4.87 -12.23 16.57
N SER A 117 -5.86 -12.85 17.21
CA SER A 117 -6.48 -14.10 16.74
C SER A 117 -7.67 -13.82 15.81
N LEU A 118 -7.62 -12.79 14.96
CA LEU A 118 -8.68 -12.50 13.99
C LEU A 118 -8.52 -13.32 12.70
N ALA A 119 -7.30 -13.42 12.18
CA ALA A 119 -7.02 -14.17 10.96
C ALA A 119 -7.18 -15.69 11.18
N ARG A 120 -7.64 -16.40 10.15
CA ARG A 120 -7.74 -17.87 10.14
C ARG A 120 -7.16 -18.43 8.87
N HIS A 121 -6.50 -19.57 9.00
CA HIS A 121 -6.03 -20.32 7.85
C HIS A 121 -7.22 -20.88 7.07
N ARG A 122 -7.31 -20.56 5.77
CA ARG A 122 -8.45 -20.91 4.91
C ARG A 122 -8.23 -22.14 4.01
N ASN A 123 -7.04 -22.75 4.05
CA ASN A 123 -6.67 -23.88 3.18
C ASN A 123 -6.49 -25.15 4.03
N PHE A 124 -7.59 -25.82 4.36
CA PHE A 124 -7.52 -27.09 5.09
C PHE A 124 -7.11 -28.21 4.12
N VAL A 125 -6.10 -29.01 4.46
CA VAL A 125 -5.77 -30.21 3.67
C VAL A 125 -6.69 -31.34 4.10
N ASP A 126 -7.57 -31.76 3.21
CA ASP A 126 -8.48 -32.88 3.46
C ASP A 126 -7.68 -34.19 3.42
N PRO A 127 -7.53 -34.91 4.55
CA PRO A 127 -6.71 -36.12 4.62
C PRO A 127 -7.32 -37.29 3.83
N ASP A 128 -8.63 -37.33 3.67
CA ASP A 128 -9.31 -38.41 2.95
C ASP A 128 -9.22 -38.21 1.44
N ARG A 129 -9.14 -36.94 1.00
CA ARG A 129 -9.12 -36.57 -0.42
C ARG A 129 -7.76 -36.15 -0.95
N GLY A 130 -6.76 -35.98 -0.09
CA GLY A 130 -5.39 -35.66 -0.45
C GLY A 130 -5.19 -34.29 -1.12
N HIS A 131 -6.13 -33.35 -0.97
CA HIS A 131 -6.03 -32.01 -1.54
C HIS A 131 -6.55 -30.93 -0.60
N ALA A 132 -6.17 -29.67 -0.87
CA ALA A 132 -6.63 -28.53 -0.08
C ALA A 132 -8.07 -28.13 -0.44
N VAL A 133 -8.89 -27.88 0.57
CA VAL A 133 -10.24 -27.32 0.45
C VAL A 133 -10.27 -25.92 1.05
N CYS A 134 -11.02 -25.02 0.41
CA CYS A 134 -11.22 -23.67 0.91
C CYS A 134 -12.30 -23.67 2.00
N GLY A 135 -11.94 -23.30 3.23
CA GLY A 135 -12.84 -23.28 4.38
C GLY A 135 -12.10 -22.98 5.68
N LEU A 136 -12.84 -22.84 6.80
CA LEU A 136 -12.21 -22.65 8.12
C LEU A 136 -11.38 -23.88 8.47
N ASN A 137 -10.07 -23.71 8.69
CA ASN A 137 -9.25 -24.72 9.36
C ASN A 137 -9.37 -24.50 10.89
N PRO A 138 -10.09 -25.36 11.64
CA PRO A 138 -10.38 -25.11 13.05
C PRO A 138 -9.13 -25.09 13.95
N ALA A 139 -8.08 -25.82 13.55
CA ALA A 139 -6.78 -25.84 14.22
C ALA A 139 -5.74 -24.93 13.55
N GLY A 140 -6.09 -24.28 12.44
CA GLY A 140 -5.19 -23.49 11.62
C GLY A 140 -5.09 -22.06 12.13
N PHE A 141 -4.06 -21.79 12.93
CA PHE A 141 -3.63 -20.43 13.24
C PHE A 141 -2.70 -19.91 12.13
N SER A 142 -2.77 -18.60 11.88
CA SER A 142 -1.87 -17.87 10.99
C SER A 142 -0.73 -17.25 11.78
#